data_AF-A0A8X8XMT9-F1
#
_entry.id   AF-A0A8X8XMT9-F1
#
_cell.length_a   1.000
_cell.length_b   1.000
_cell.length_c   1.000
_cell.angle_alpha   90.00
_cell.angle_beta   90.00
_cell.angle_gamma   90.00
#
_symmetry.space_group_name_H-M   'P 1'
#
loop_
_entity.id
_entity.type
_entity.pdbx_description
1 polymer ?
#
loop_
_entity_poly.entity_id
_entity_poly.type
_entity_poly.pdbx_seq_one_letter_code
_entity_poly.pdbx_strand_id
1 'polypeptide(L)'
;MQEQAIRPDLRRLDRRRRSPPPLHRRAKIHRNFLDSEEGHTRYYSLLTTNQTLAVYLGNIVDSTYTGIYHVNITLHFYPADSTGSGRGSDFIADLTTLPISRNLPLNDGLWFEIENSTHVESKKFKIPLNTYRAVLEIYVSFHENDEFWYGNPPNEYISANNLTGIPGNGPFREVVVKLDGAVVGAVWPFTVIYTGGVNPLLWRPITGIGSFDLPTYDVEITPFLWIDKKSARTHGKLLYHSDSLLSLSTLSNSTGLDGAFATNATRTIISTGVVTSSHGDVATTSRRELRYTDSMTMSNDGNAQTLDQVTNIDTSVDIDHHRDPPPPSTKVERRFSIWYASDNADNGDGSGGWRRVRNVQGAEGSMLVKGNLVVRGLGSIGIRVMNGAILGM
;
A
#
# COMPACT_ATOMS: atom_id res chain seq x y z
N MET A 1 78.08 -21.58 13.38
CA MET A 1 76.92 -22.13 14.12
C MET A 1 75.73 -21.24 13.77
N GLN A 2 74.62 -21.88 13.39
CA GLN A 2 73.28 -21.40 12.95
C GLN A 2 72.83 -20.04 13.54
N GLU A 3 71.95 -19.23 12.92
CA GLU A 3 70.92 -19.50 11.91
C GLU A 3 70.42 -18.18 11.28
N GLN A 4 69.71 -18.37 10.16
CA GLN A 4 69.07 -17.47 9.20
C GLN A 4 67.91 -16.64 9.84
N ALA A 5 67.45 -15.51 9.28
CA ALA A 5 66.63 -15.52 8.07
C ALA A 5 66.50 -14.16 7.35
N ILE A 6 66.32 -14.32 6.04
CA ILE A 6 66.42 -13.39 4.93
C ILE A 6 65.12 -12.57 4.79
N ARG A 7 65.24 -11.25 4.59
CA ARG A 7 64.14 -10.37 4.15
C ARG A 7 63.95 -10.51 2.63
N PRO A 8 62.71 -10.60 2.10
CA PRO A 8 62.48 -10.43 0.67
C PRO A 8 62.20 -8.98 0.29
N ASP A 9 62.86 -8.62 -0.80
CA ASP A 9 62.85 -7.40 -1.59
C ASP A 9 61.48 -7.08 -2.22
N LEU A 10 61.15 -5.79 -2.23
CA LEU A 10 59.95 -5.19 -2.80
C LEU A 10 60.13 -5.03 -4.32
N ARG A 11 59.46 -5.88 -5.11
CA ARG A 11 59.24 -5.60 -6.54
C ARG A 11 57.77 -5.47 -6.88
N ARG A 12 57.46 -4.28 -7.42
CA ARG A 12 56.21 -3.82 -8.04
C ARG A 12 55.44 -4.93 -8.76
N LEU A 13 54.20 -5.12 -8.36
CA LEU A 13 53.12 -5.66 -9.20
C LEU A 13 52.15 -4.52 -9.50
N ASP A 14 52.18 -4.08 -10.75
CA ASP A 14 51.26 -3.14 -11.39
C ASP A 14 49.83 -3.68 -11.33
N ARG A 15 49.09 -3.36 -10.26
CA ARG A 15 47.65 -3.60 -10.17
C ARG A 15 46.94 -2.51 -10.95
N ARG A 16 46.76 -2.73 -12.26
CA ARG A 16 45.66 -2.13 -13.00
C ARG A 16 44.38 -2.36 -12.18
N ARG A 17 43.79 -1.28 -11.66
CA ARG A 17 42.44 -1.28 -11.06
C ARG A 17 41.45 -1.70 -12.16
N ARG A 18 41.22 -3.00 -12.31
CA ARG A 18 40.01 -3.49 -12.97
C ARG A 18 38.87 -3.13 -12.03
N SER A 19 37.94 -2.33 -12.51
CA SER A 19 36.63 -2.13 -11.89
C SER A 19 36.04 -3.51 -11.56
N PRO A 20 35.43 -3.69 -10.38
CA PRO A 20 34.73 -4.93 -10.07
C PRO A 20 33.70 -5.21 -11.17
N PRO A 21 33.50 -6.48 -11.57
CA PRO A 21 32.40 -6.81 -12.48
C PRO A 21 31.06 -6.36 -11.85
N PRO A 22 30.07 -5.95 -12.66
CA PRO A 22 28.77 -5.54 -12.15
C PRO A 22 28.18 -6.65 -11.26
N LEU A 23 27.72 -6.28 -10.07
CA LEU A 23 27.00 -7.22 -9.21
C LEU A 23 25.63 -7.50 -9.81
N HIS A 24 25.46 -8.69 -10.38
CA HIS A 24 24.17 -9.17 -10.86
C HIS A 24 23.30 -9.59 -9.68
N ARG A 25 22.21 -8.86 -9.42
CA ARG A 25 21.19 -9.27 -8.44
C ARG A 25 19.95 -9.79 -9.17
N ARG A 26 19.50 -10.99 -8.79
CA ARG A 26 18.22 -11.55 -9.23
C ARG A 26 17.20 -11.32 -8.12
N ALA A 27 16.11 -10.63 -8.44
CA ALA A 27 14.97 -10.51 -7.55
C ALA A 27 13.85 -11.42 -8.08
N LYS A 28 13.20 -12.16 -7.18
CA LYS A 28 11.97 -12.89 -7.47
C LYS A 28 10.85 -12.19 -6.71
N ILE A 29 10.03 -11.45 -7.44
CA ILE A 29 8.81 -10.84 -6.89
C ILE A 29 7.69 -11.83 -7.16
N HIS A 30 6.99 -12.27 -6.11
CA HIS A 30 5.81 -13.10 -6.23
C HIS A 30 4.62 -12.26 -5.82
N ARG A 31 3.73 -11.98 -6.77
CA ARG A 31 2.47 -11.30 -6.50
C ARG A 31 1.35 -12.30 -6.76
N ASN A 32 0.57 -12.57 -5.71
CA ASN A 32 -0.59 -13.44 -5.83
C ASN A 32 -1.75 -12.59 -6.34
N PHE A 33 -2.13 -12.81 -7.59
CA PHE A 33 -3.34 -12.22 -8.18
C PHE A 33 -4.62 -12.99 -7.79
N LEU A 34 -4.47 -14.06 -7.01
CA LEU A 34 -5.55 -14.91 -6.51
C LEU A 34 -6.17 -14.26 -5.27
N ASP A 35 -7.05 -13.30 -5.48
CA ASP A 35 -8.05 -12.95 -4.47
C ASP A 35 -9.41 -13.16 -5.11
N SER A 36 -9.90 -14.39 -5.02
CA SER A 36 -11.15 -14.81 -5.62
C SER A 36 -12.22 -14.84 -4.54
N GLU A 37 -13.11 -13.84 -4.50
CA GLU A 37 -14.32 -13.95 -3.67
C GLU A 37 -15.22 -15.10 -4.16
N GLU A 38 -15.13 -15.48 -5.44
CA GLU A 38 -16.04 -16.46 -6.07
C GLU A 38 -15.36 -17.40 -7.09
N GLY A 39 -14.09 -17.76 -6.89
CA GLY A 39 -13.38 -18.70 -7.78
C GLY A 39 -12.85 -18.10 -9.10
N HIS A 40 -13.00 -16.80 -9.32
CA HIS A 40 -12.44 -16.09 -10.48
C HIS A 40 -11.41 -15.03 -10.07
N THR A 41 -10.31 -14.92 -10.82
CA THR A 41 -9.23 -13.94 -10.59
C THR A 41 -9.69 -12.53 -11.01
N ARG A 42 -9.48 -11.51 -10.16
CA ARG A 42 -9.92 -10.11 -10.37
C ARG A 42 -9.50 -9.49 -11.72
N TYR A 43 -8.43 -9.99 -12.33
CA TYR A 43 -7.85 -9.47 -13.57
C TYR A 43 -8.07 -10.40 -14.78
N TYR A 44 -8.90 -11.42 -14.64
CA TYR A 44 -9.09 -12.45 -15.67
C TYR A 44 -9.44 -11.85 -17.04
N SER A 45 -10.36 -10.88 -17.10
CA SER A 45 -10.77 -10.25 -18.37
C SER A 45 -9.66 -9.48 -19.09
N LEU A 46 -8.61 -9.05 -18.39
CA LEU A 46 -7.44 -8.43 -19.01
C LEU A 46 -6.50 -9.46 -19.63
N LEU A 47 -6.54 -10.70 -19.14
CA LEU A 47 -5.64 -11.79 -19.53
C LEU A 47 -6.24 -12.73 -20.60
N THR A 48 -7.52 -12.59 -20.92
CA THR A 48 -8.20 -13.36 -21.97
C THR A 48 -8.05 -12.79 -23.37
N THR A 49 -7.51 -11.57 -23.50
CA THR A 49 -7.32 -10.87 -24.77
C THR A 49 -5.86 -10.50 -24.97
N ASN A 50 -5.42 -10.34 -26.22
CA ASN A 50 -4.07 -9.86 -26.51
C ASN A 50 -3.94 -8.41 -26.01
N GLN A 51 -3.11 -8.21 -25.00
CA GLN A 51 -2.82 -6.89 -24.44
C GLN A 51 -1.31 -6.67 -24.28
N THR A 52 -0.92 -5.40 -24.22
CA THR A 52 0.48 -5.04 -23.95
C THR A 52 0.73 -5.09 -22.45
N LEU A 53 1.63 -5.98 -22.02
CA LEU A 53 2.17 -5.96 -20.67
C LEU A 53 3.32 -4.94 -20.59
N ALA A 54 3.15 -3.90 -19.79
CA ALA A 54 4.22 -2.95 -19.48
C ALA A 54 4.77 -3.24 -18.07
N VAL A 55 6.09 -3.35 -17.96
CA VAL A 55 6.79 -3.45 -16.67
C VAL A 55 7.77 -2.30 -16.56
N TYR A 56 7.64 -1.55 -15.47
CA TYR A 56 8.48 -0.42 -15.16
C TYR A 56 9.22 -0.68 -13.85
N LEU A 57 10.54 -0.55 -13.89
CA LEU A 57 11.41 -0.57 -12.73
C LEU A 57 12.38 0.58 -12.88
N GLY A 58 12.13 1.69 -12.17
CA GLY A 58 13.04 2.82 -12.16
C GLY A 58 14.42 2.38 -11.64
N ASN A 59 15.46 2.56 -12.45
CA ASN A 59 16.83 2.23 -12.07
C ASN A 59 17.76 3.40 -12.39
N ILE A 60 18.43 3.92 -11.38
CA ILE A 60 19.47 4.94 -11.53
C ILE A 60 20.79 4.19 -11.64
N VAL A 61 21.49 4.36 -12.78
CA VAL A 61 22.81 3.76 -12.99
C VAL A 61 23.85 4.84 -13.19
N ASP A 62 24.77 4.97 -12.24
CA ASP A 62 25.86 5.95 -12.25
C ASP A 62 27.16 5.39 -11.62
N SER A 63 28.13 6.25 -11.31
CA SER A 63 29.40 5.84 -10.70
C SER A 63 29.26 5.26 -9.28
N THR A 64 28.15 5.54 -8.60
CA THR A 64 27.80 5.09 -7.25
C THR A 64 26.87 3.87 -7.31
N TYR A 65 25.81 3.95 -8.10
CA TYR A 65 24.80 2.93 -8.31
C TYR A 65 25.10 2.16 -9.59
N THR A 66 25.93 1.11 -9.50
CA THR A 66 26.39 0.35 -10.68
C THR A 66 25.56 -0.90 -10.99
N GLY A 67 24.45 -1.12 -10.27
CA GLY A 67 23.64 -2.32 -10.35
C GLY A 67 22.76 -2.36 -11.60
N ILE A 68 22.90 -3.42 -12.40
CA ILE A 68 22.02 -3.69 -13.55
C ILE A 68 21.06 -4.82 -13.16
N TYR A 69 19.76 -4.53 -13.23
CA TYR A 69 18.71 -5.50 -12.94
C TYR A 69 18.33 -6.30 -14.18
N HIS A 70 18.16 -7.62 -14.00
CA HIS A 70 17.55 -8.50 -14.99
C HIS A 70 16.26 -9.05 -14.39
N VAL A 71 15.13 -8.76 -15.04
CA VAL A 71 13.80 -9.14 -14.57
C VAL A 71 13.31 -10.32 -15.39
N ASN A 72 12.84 -11.38 -14.71
CA ASN A 72 12.11 -12.47 -15.33
C ASN A 72 10.69 -12.48 -14.78
N ILE A 73 9.70 -12.51 -15.68
CA ILE A 73 8.28 -12.47 -15.33
C ILE A 73 7.68 -13.81 -15.75
N THR A 74 6.97 -14.45 -14.82
CA THR A 74 6.29 -15.72 -15.08
C THR A 74 4.87 -15.60 -14.55
N LEU A 75 3.90 -15.85 -15.42
CA LEU A 75 2.48 -15.90 -15.07
C LEU A 75 2.04 -17.36 -15.01
N HIS A 76 1.36 -17.74 -13.93
CA HIS A 76 0.81 -19.08 -13.74
C HIS A 76 -0.71 -19.03 -13.87
N PHE A 77 -1.26 -19.84 -14.75
CA PHE A 77 -2.71 -19.95 -14.99
C PHE A 77 -3.19 -21.31 -14.49
N TYR A 78 -4.24 -21.31 -13.67
CA TYR A 78 -4.83 -22.51 -13.10
C TYR A 78 -6.29 -22.62 -13.58
N PRO A 79 -6.57 -23.42 -14.62
CA PRO A 79 -7.95 -23.62 -15.09
C PRO A 79 -8.76 -24.44 -14.06
N ALA A 80 -10.06 -24.20 -14.01
CA ALA A 80 -10.96 -24.99 -13.17
C ALA A 80 -11.14 -26.41 -13.75
N ASP A 81 -11.13 -27.43 -12.89
CA ASP A 81 -11.32 -28.82 -13.31
C ASP A 81 -12.74 -29.04 -13.86
N SER A 82 -12.84 -29.52 -15.10
CA SER A 82 -14.08 -29.71 -15.84
C SER A 82 -14.94 -30.91 -15.38
N THR A 83 -14.66 -31.49 -14.22
CA THR A 83 -15.22 -32.81 -13.81
C THR A 83 -16.33 -32.76 -12.76
N GLY A 84 -16.94 -31.59 -12.52
CA GLY A 84 -18.04 -31.45 -11.55
C GLY A 84 -19.33 -30.85 -12.14
N SER A 85 -20.23 -31.71 -12.61
CA SER A 85 -21.69 -31.53 -12.76
C SER A 85 -22.26 -30.11 -12.98
N GLY A 86 -22.63 -29.80 -14.22
CA GLY A 86 -24.03 -29.46 -14.57
C GLY A 86 -24.81 -28.40 -13.78
N ARG A 87 -24.17 -27.39 -13.20
CA ARG A 87 -24.85 -26.16 -12.77
C ARG A 87 -24.44 -25.02 -13.68
N GLY A 88 -25.34 -24.75 -14.62
CA GLY A 88 -25.45 -23.61 -15.54
C GLY A 88 -24.27 -22.66 -15.65
N SER A 89 -23.72 -22.61 -16.86
CA SER A 89 -23.02 -21.48 -17.46
C SER A 89 -23.83 -20.17 -17.53
N ASP A 90 -24.96 -20.07 -16.82
CA ASP A 90 -26.02 -19.08 -17.06
C ASP A 90 -25.99 -17.90 -16.08
N PHE A 91 -25.03 -17.84 -15.15
CA PHE A 91 -24.93 -16.74 -14.17
C PHE A 91 -23.49 -16.27 -13.91
N ILE A 92 -22.56 -16.48 -14.84
CA ILE A 92 -21.23 -15.87 -14.69
C ILE A 92 -21.35 -14.41 -15.14
N ALA A 93 -21.39 -13.50 -14.17
CA ALA A 93 -21.21 -12.09 -14.46
C ALA A 93 -19.84 -11.91 -15.13
N ASP A 94 -19.81 -11.35 -16.34
CA ASP A 94 -18.59 -10.97 -17.03
C ASP A 94 -17.85 -9.91 -16.20
N LEU A 95 -16.96 -10.36 -15.32
CA LEU A 95 -16.10 -9.48 -14.52
C LEU A 95 -15.21 -8.69 -15.47
N THR A 96 -15.57 -7.43 -15.72
CA THR A 96 -14.86 -6.54 -16.61
C THR A 96 -13.96 -5.61 -15.81
N THR A 97 -12.64 -5.71 -16.01
CA THR A 97 -11.67 -4.86 -15.34
C THR A 97 -11.25 -3.72 -16.27
N LEU A 98 -11.36 -2.48 -15.78
CA LEU A 98 -11.00 -1.28 -16.55
C LEU A 98 -9.79 -0.58 -15.91
N PRO A 99 -8.64 -0.45 -16.61
CA PRO A 99 -7.46 0.20 -16.04
C PRO A 99 -7.63 1.72 -15.97
N ILE A 100 -7.60 2.26 -14.75
CA ILE A 100 -7.62 3.69 -14.47
C ILE A 100 -6.19 4.17 -14.18
N SER A 101 -5.48 4.56 -15.24
CA SER A 101 -4.04 4.89 -15.24
C SER A 101 -3.71 5.85 -16.39
N ARG A 102 -2.50 6.42 -16.43
CA ARG A 102 -2.01 7.21 -17.57
C ARG A 102 -1.98 6.37 -18.86
N ASN A 103 -2.03 7.04 -20.02
CA ASN A 103 -1.94 6.38 -21.32
C ASN A 103 -0.47 6.17 -21.72
N LEU A 104 -0.18 5.11 -22.47
CA LEU A 104 1.08 4.98 -23.22
C LEU A 104 1.19 6.10 -24.28
N PRO A 105 2.40 6.47 -24.74
CA PRO A 105 3.71 6.01 -24.29
C PRO A 105 4.30 6.97 -23.27
N LEU A 106 4.86 6.41 -22.19
CA LEU A 106 5.64 7.20 -21.26
C LEU A 106 6.97 6.49 -20.99
N ASN A 107 8.03 7.27 -20.84
CA ASN A 107 9.32 6.79 -20.33
C ASN A 107 9.29 6.63 -18.80
N ASP A 108 8.12 6.82 -18.19
CA ASP A 108 7.81 6.63 -16.77
C ASP A 108 6.71 5.55 -16.61
N GLY A 109 6.44 5.14 -15.36
CA GLY A 109 5.35 4.21 -15.09
C GLY A 109 3.97 4.83 -15.36
N LEU A 110 2.93 4.01 -15.57
CA LEU A 110 1.56 4.49 -15.89
C LEU A 110 0.79 5.10 -14.69
N TRP A 111 1.47 5.53 -13.64
CA TRP A 111 0.89 6.04 -12.40
C TRP A 111 0.50 7.51 -12.54
N PHE A 112 -0.62 7.90 -11.93
CA PHE A 112 -0.90 9.32 -11.71
C PHE A 112 0.04 9.86 -10.65
N GLU A 113 0.74 10.95 -10.96
CA GLU A 113 1.64 11.61 -10.04
C GLU A 113 0.89 12.72 -9.30
N ILE A 114 0.83 12.62 -7.98
CA ILE A 114 0.14 13.60 -7.13
C ILE A 114 1.20 14.44 -6.42
N GLU A 115 1.44 15.64 -6.93
CA GLU A 115 2.53 16.51 -6.44
C GLU A 115 2.18 17.22 -5.12
N ASN A 116 0.91 17.56 -4.91
CA ASN A 116 0.46 18.35 -3.77
C ASN A 116 -1.04 18.16 -3.48
N SER A 117 -1.53 18.79 -2.40
CA SER A 117 -2.91 18.63 -1.90
C SER A 117 -4.00 19.21 -2.79
N THR A 118 -3.67 20.06 -3.76
CA THR A 118 -4.63 20.62 -4.73
C THR A 118 -4.54 19.95 -6.10
N HIS A 119 -3.56 19.07 -6.30
CA HIS A 119 -3.39 18.35 -7.56
C HIS A 119 -4.50 17.32 -7.75
N VAL A 120 -5.11 17.32 -8.94
CA VAL A 120 -6.21 16.42 -9.28
C VAL A 120 -5.94 15.81 -10.64
N GLU A 121 -5.86 14.48 -10.66
CA GLU A 121 -5.76 13.68 -11.87
C GLU A 121 -7.10 13.02 -12.20
N SER A 122 -7.39 12.85 -13.49
CA SER A 122 -8.68 12.30 -13.90
C SER A 122 -8.58 11.47 -15.18
N LYS A 123 -9.46 10.47 -15.29
CA LYS A 123 -9.62 9.66 -16.49
C LYS A 123 -11.09 9.44 -16.79
N LYS A 124 -11.46 9.65 -18.05
CA LYS A 124 -12.78 9.30 -18.56
C LYS A 124 -12.80 7.82 -18.93
N PHE A 125 -13.84 7.12 -18.52
CA PHE A 125 -14.10 5.75 -18.89
C PHE A 125 -15.59 5.57 -19.17
N LYS A 126 -15.95 4.45 -19.79
CA LYS A 126 -17.34 4.08 -20.04
C LYS A 126 -17.65 2.86 -19.20
N ILE A 127 -18.76 2.90 -18.48
CA ILE A 127 -19.21 1.75 -17.70
C ILE A 127 -19.78 0.71 -18.68
N PRO A 128 -19.42 -0.57 -18.56
CA PRO A 128 -20.00 -1.63 -19.38
C PRO A 128 -21.52 -1.68 -19.24
N LEU A 129 -22.20 -2.05 -20.32
CA LEU A 129 -23.66 -2.23 -20.30
C LEU A 129 -24.04 -3.33 -19.31
N ASN A 130 -25.17 -3.16 -18.62
CA ASN A 130 -25.69 -4.11 -17.62
C ASN A 130 -24.79 -4.30 -16.38
N THR A 131 -23.86 -3.38 -16.11
CA THR A 131 -23.10 -3.37 -14.85
C THR A 131 -24.08 -3.24 -13.68
N TYR A 132 -24.04 -4.20 -12.75
CA TYR A 132 -24.88 -4.20 -11.54
C TYR A 132 -24.07 -4.02 -10.25
N ARG A 133 -22.75 -4.25 -10.30
CA ARG A 133 -21.79 -4.00 -9.23
C ARG A 133 -20.51 -3.40 -9.83
N ALA A 134 -19.93 -2.41 -9.16
CA ALA A 134 -18.66 -1.83 -9.52
C ALA A 134 -17.84 -1.50 -8.28
N VAL A 135 -16.61 -2.02 -8.22
CA VAL A 135 -15.64 -1.76 -7.16
C VAL A 135 -14.43 -1.10 -7.79
N LEU A 136 -13.97 0.00 -7.18
CA LEU A 136 -12.73 0.65 -7.54
C LEU A 136 -11.61 0.16 -6.63
N GLU A 137 -10.64 -0.55 -7.20
CA GLU A 137 -9.40 -0.91 -6.51
C GLU A 137 -8.34 0.17 -6.73
N ILE A 138 -7.77 0.67 -5.64
CA ILE A 138 -6.84 1.80 -5.66
C ILE A 138 -5.49 1.33 -5.17
N TYR A 139 -4.48 1.74 -5.90
CA TYR A 139 -3.08 1.54 -5.60
C TYR A 139 -2.44 2.88 -5.24
N VAL A 140 -1.68 2.91 -4.15
CA VAL A 140 -0.96 4.11 -3.74
C VAL A 140 0.48 3.74 -3.44
N SER A 141 1.42 4.41 -4.11
CA SER A 141 2.85 4.35 -3.86
C SER A 141 3.36 5.76 -3.55
N PHE A 142 4.18 5.89 -2.52
CA PHE A 142 4.75 7.16 -2.09
C PHE A 142 6.26 7.16 -2.36
N HIS A 143 6.78 8.31 -2.80
CA HIS A 143 8.16 8.50 -3.24
C HIS A 143 8.63 9.91 -2.88
N GLU A 144 9.93 10.18 -3.08
CA GLU A 144 10.55 11.48 -2.82
C GLU A 144 10.32 11.97 -1.38
N ASN A 145 9.77 13.17 -1.21
CA ASN A 145 9.43 13.79 0.07
C ASN A 145 8.41 13.00 0.88
N ASP A 146 7.64 12.13 0.21
CA ASP A 146 6.70 11.22 0.84
C ASP A 146 7.27 9.80 0.98
N GLU A 147 8.48 9.47 0.53
CA GLU A 147 9.02 8.11 0.68
C GLU A 147 9.04 7.65 2.15
N PHE A 148 9.23 8.59 3.08
CA PHE A 148 9.26 8.36 4.53
C PHE A 148 8.25 9.24 5.29
N TRP A 149 7.12 9.61 4.66
CA TRP A 149 6.16 10.59 5.20
C TRP A 149 5.70 10.34 6.63
N TYR A 150 5.66 9.07 7.04
CA TYR A 150 5.21 8.63 8.35
C TYR A 150 6.07 9.17 9.51
N GLY A 151 7.31 9.57 9.25
CA GLY A 151 8.19 10.20 10.23
C GLY A 151 8.31 11.73 10.06
N ASN A 152 7.54 12.35 9.16
CA ASN A 152 7.67 13.77 8.90
C ASN A 152 7.12 14.60 10.05
N PRO A 153 7.85 15.63 10.53
CA PRO A 153 7.34 16.54 11.54
C PRO A 153 6.28 17.50 10.98
N PRO A 154 5.45 18.10 11.85
CA PRO A 154 4.58 19.22 11.46
C PRO A 154 5.37 20.42 10.94
N ASN A 155 4.76 21.21 10.06
CA ASN A 155 5.40 22.38 9.45
C ASN A 155 5.74 23.47 10.50
N GLU A 156 4.95 23.56 11.56
CA GLU A 156 5.15 24.47 12.68
C GLU A 156 6.46 24.17 13.42
N TYR A 157 6.80 22.89 13.59
CA TYR A 157 8.06 22.46 14.22
C TYR A 157 9.27 22.84 13.37
N ILE A 158 9.18 22.63 12.04
CA ILE A 158 10.23 23.01 11.09
C ILE A 158 10.45 24.53 11.15
N SER A 159 9.37 25.30 11.12
CA SER A 159 9.39 26.77 11.15
C SER A 159 9.96 27.30 12.48
N ALA A 160 9.53 26.74 13.61
CA ALA A 160 9.98 27.17 14.94
C ALA A 160 11.48 26.92 15.16
N ASN A 161 12.06 25.92 14.49
CA ASN A 161 13.45 25.53 14.62
C ASN A 161 14.34 25.95 13.44
N ASN A 162 13.82 26.73 12.48
CA ASN A 162 14.54 27.15 11.27
C ASN A 162 15.19 25.98 10.51
N LEU A 163 14.52 24.82 10.45
CA LEU A 163 15.03 23.64 9.78
C LEU A 163 14.85 23.75 8.26
N THR A 164 15.81 23.22 7.50
CA THR A 164 15.77 23.20 6.03
C THR A 164 16.01 21.78 5.51
N GLY A 165 15.50 21.46 4.33
CA GLY A 165 15.68 20.14 3.70
C GLY A 165 14.84 19.01 4.32
N ILE A 166 13.84 19.33 5.15
CA ILE A 166 12.90 18.37 5.72
C ILE A 166 11.55 18.52 5.01
N PRO A 167 10.93 17.43 4.50
CA PRO A 167 9.68 17.49 3.73
C PRO A 167 8.47 18.09 4.46
N GLY A 168 8.36 17.86 5.76
CA GLY A 168 7.24 18.33 6.58
C GLY A 168 5.88 17.69 6.25
N ASN A 169 4.81 18.47 6.42
CA ASN A 169 3.40 18.09 6.24
C ASN A 169 2.87 17.03 7.21
N GLY A 170 3.62 16.72 8.26
CA GLY A 170 3.22 15.77 9.28
C GLY A 170 3.03 14.34 8.75
N PRO A 171 2.58 13.44 9.62
CA PRO A 171 2.54 12.01 9.35
C PRO A 171 1.17 11.54 8.85
N PHE A 172 0.41 12.33 8.10
CA PHE A 172 -0.90 11.91 7.59
C PHE A 172 -1.04 12.18 6.10
N ARG A 173 -1.55 11.20 5.35
CA ARG A 173 -1.82 11.29 3.91
C ARG A 173 -3.22 10.76 3.63
N GLU A 174 -3.96 11.46 2.77
CA GLU A 174 -5.27 11.04 2.29
C GLU A 174 -5.33 11.20 0.77
N VAL A 175 -5.81 10.16 0.09
CA VAL A 175 -6.18 10.20 -1.32
C VAL A 175 -7.70 10.19 -1.41
N VAL A 176 -8.29 11.23 -1.98
CA VAL A 176 -9.74 11.37 -2.16
C VAL A 176 -10.13 10.99 -3.57
N VAL A 177 -11.12 10.12 -3.70
CA VAL A 177 -11.66 9.69 -4.99
C VAL A 177 -12.96 10.41 -5.25
N LYS A 178 -13.06 11.00 -6.45
CA LYS A 178 -14.28 11.62 -6.93
C LYS A 178 -14.76 10.95 -8.21
N LEU A 179 -16.07 10.73 -8.30
CA LEU A 179 -16.75 10.33 -9.53
C LEU A 179 -17.70 11.46 -9.92
N ASP A 180 -17.45 12.08 -11.08
CA ASP A 180 -18.22 13.23 -11.59
C ASP A 180 -18.45 14.35 -10.55
N GLY A 181 -17.41 14.61 -9.74
CA GLY A 181 -17.39 15.65 -8.71
C GLY A 181 -17.84 15.21 -7.31
N ALA A 182 -18.58 14.10 -7.19
CA ALA A 182 -19.00 13.54 -5.89
C ALA A 182 -17.90 12.70 -5.26
N VAL A 183 -17.68 12.83 -3.95
CA VAL A 183 -16.72 12.00 -3.22
C VAL A 183 -17.28 10.59 -3.07
N VAL A 184 -16.64 9.61 -3.69
CA VAL A 184 -17.09 8.20 -3.62
C VAL A 184 -16.25 7.38 -2.65
N GLY A 185 -15.08 7.87 -2.26
CA GLY A 185 -14.21 7.21 -1.30
C GLY A 185 -13.01 8.03 -0.89
N ALA A 186 -12.38 7.59 0.20
CA ALA A 186 -11.08 8.06 0.66
C ALA A 186 -10.18 6.85 0.94
N VAL A 187 -8.89 7.01 0.68
CA VAL A 187 -7.85 6.03 0.97
C VAL A 187 -6.83 6.69 1.85
N TRP A 188 -6.57 6.07 3.00
CA TRP A 188 -5.48 6.44 3.89
C TRP A 188 -4.37 5.42 3.67
N PRO A 189 -3.31 5.80 2.93
CA PRO A 189 -2.27 4.87 2.55
C PRO A 189 -1.65 4.26 3.78
N PHE A 190 -1.41 2.97 3.69
CA PHE A 190 -0.80 2.21 4.74
C PHE A 190 0.71 2.39 4.61
N THR A 191 1.35 2.66 5.74
CA THR A 191 2.77 2.90 5.80
C THR A 191 3.59 1.65 5.50
N VAL A 192 4.28 1.65 4.36
CA VAL A 192 5.26 0.63 3.96
C VAL A 192 6.66 1.19 4.15
N ILE A 193 7.52 0.45 4.85
CA ILE A 193 8.92 0.85 5.03
C ILE A 193 9.75 0.26 3.89
N TYR A 194 10.25 1.12 3.01
CA TYR A 194 11.14 0.71 1.91
C TYR A 194 12.55 0.36 2.39
N THR A 195 13.33 -0.23 1.49
CA THR A 195 14.72 -0.67 1.76
C THR A 195 15.69 0.46 2.16
N GLY A 196 15.31 1.72 1.98
CA GLY A 196 16.07 2.88 2.48
C GLY A 196 15.59 3.43 3.83
N GLY A 197 14.39 3.06 4.28
CA GLY A 197 13.72 3.70 5.41
C GLY A 197 14.24 3.26 6.77
N VAL A 198 14.18 4.16 7.76
CA VAL A 198 14.65 3.98 9.16
C VAL A 198 16.15 3.69 9.27
N ASN A 199 16.61 2.56 8.74
CA ASN A 199 18.01 2.23 8.54
C ASN A 199 18.14 1.20 7.41
N PRO A 200 18.85 1.52 6.31
CA PRO A 200 19.07 0.60 5.20
C PRO A 200 19.68 -0.76 5.58
N LEU A 201 20.46 -0.83 6.67
CA LEU A 201 21.09 -2.07 7.14
C LEU A 201 20.08 -3.09 7.69
N LEU A 202 18.91 -2.64 8.16
CA LEU A 202 17.84 -3.52 8.63
C LEU A 202 17.29 -4.40 7.50
N TRP A 203 17.37 -3.91 6.27
CA TRP A 203 16.74 -4.54 5.10
C TRP A 203 17.67 -5.50 4.35
N ARG A 204 18.77 -5.90 4.99
CA ARG A 204 19.75 -6.85 4.46
C ARG A 204 19.75 -8.11 5.32
N PRO A 205 19.31 -9.29 4.83
CA PRO A 205 18.94 -9.62 3.44
C PRO A 205 17.43 -9.54 3.13
N ILE A 206 16.58 -9.18 4.09
CA ILE A 206 15.12 -9.22 3.95
C ILE A 206 14.58 -7.81 3.83
N THR A 207 13.70 -7.54 2.85
CA THR A 207 13.06 -6.23 2.69
C THR A 207 11.88 -6.02 3.67
N GLY A 208 11.41 -4.79 3.83
CA GLY A 208 10.20 -4.48 4.60
C GLY A 208 8.97 -5.20 4.05
N ILE A 209 8.08 -5.66 4.93
CA ILE A 209 6.82 -6.33 4.53
C ILE A 209 5.98 -5.34 3.71
N GLY A 210 5.53 -5.77 2.53
CA GLY A 210 4.77 -4.97 1.57
C GLY A 210 5.60 -4.08 0.63
N SER A 211 6.93 -4.00 0.78
CA SER A 211 7.78 -3.12 -0.05
C SER A 211 7.89 -3.49 -1.53
N PHE A 212 7.55 -4.72 -1.90
CA PHE A 212 7.44 -5.16 -3.30
C PHE A 212 5.99 -5.37 -3.77
N ASP A 213 5.04 -5.38 -2.84
CA ASP A 213 3.61 -5.60 -3.09
C ASP A 213 2.82 -4.75 -2.10
N LEU A 214 2.60 -3.48 -2.50
CA LEU A 214 1.89 -2.52 -1.67
C LEU A 214 0.42 -2.93 -1.56
N PRO A 215 -0.23 -2.66 -0.41
CA PRO A 215 -1.64 -2.97 -0.24
C PRO A 215 -2.51 -2.15 -1.20
N THR A 216 -3.65 -2.74 -1.55
CA THR A 216 -4.68 -2.10 -2.38
C THR A 216 -5.92 -1.80 -1.56
N TYR A 217 -6.72 -0.85 -2.04
CA TYR A 217 -7.90 -0.36 -1.33
C TYR A 217 -9.12 -0.45 -2.22
N ASP A 218 -10.09 -1.24 -1.78
CA ASP A 218 -11.36 -1.39 -2.49
C ASP A 218 -12.35 -0.31 -2.02
N VAL A 219 -12.99 0.34 -2.99
CA VAL A 219 -14.05 1.33 -2.79
C VAL A 219 -15.28 0.87 -3.56
N GLU A 220 -16.35 0.59 -2.84
CA GLU A 220 -17.63 0.19 -3.42
C GLU A 220 -18.30 1.40 -4.07
N ILE A 221 -18.36 1.42 -5.41
CA ILE A 221 -18.93 2.53 -6.19
C ILE A 221 -20.26 2.15 -6.84
N THR A 222 -20.79 0.96 -6.58
CA THR A 222 -22.12 0.52 -7.05
C THR A 222 -23.23 1.55 -6.80
N PRO A 223 -23.32 2.21 -5.63
CA PRO A 223 -24.34 3.25 -5.39
C PRO A 223 -24.31 4.42 -6.39
N PHE A 224 -23.22 4.60 -7.14
CA PHE A 224 -23.01 5.70 -8.10
C PHE A 224 -23.15 5.29 -9.57
N LEU A 225 -23.50 4.04 -9.88
CA LEU A 225 -23.69 3.57 -11.26
C LEU A 225 -24.75 4.35 -12.05
N TRP A 226 -25.68 5.02 -11.34
CA TRP A 226 -26.71 5.89 -11.92
C TRP A 226 -26.17 7.08 -12.72
N ILE A 227 -24.91 7.47 -12.50
CA ILE A 227 -24.32 8.66 -13.13
C ILE A 227 -24.04 8.40 -14.62
N ASP A 228 -23.96 7.14 -15.07
CA ASP A 228 -23.85 6.82 -16.50
C ASP A 228 -25.20 6.97 -17.24
N LYS A 229 -25.63 8.22 -17.42
CA LYS A 229 -26.84 8.60 -18.17
C LYS A 229 -26.82 8.18 -19.65
N LYS A 230 -25.70 7.65 -20.15
CA LYS A 230 -25.53 7.22 -21.54
C LYS A 230 -25.66 5.72 -21.71
N SER A 231 -25.71 4.94 -20.63
CA SER A 231 -25.97 3.50 -20.70
C SER A 231 -27.44 3.26 -21.05
N ALA A 232 -27.69 2.50 -22.13
CA ALA A 232 -29.05 2.19 -22.57
C ALA A 232 -29.79 1.21 -21.64
N ARG A 233 -29.09 0.60 -20.66
CA ARG A 233 -29.65 -0.48 -19.83
C ARG A 233 -29.33 -0.37 -18.34
N THR A 234 -28.27 0.33 -17.93
CA THR A 234 -27.97 0.52 -16.50
C THR A 234 -28.80 1.68 -15.98
N HIS A 235 -29.84 1.36 -15.20
CA HIS A 235 -30.66 2.36 -14.51
C HIS A 235 -30.32 2.28 -13.03
N GLY A 236 -30.13 3.42 -12.38
CA GLY A 236 -29.91 3.45 -10.96
C GLY A 236 -30.36 4.75 -10.35
N LYS A 237 -30.35 4.80 -9.03
CA LYS A 237 -30.66 6.00 -8.27
C LYS A 237 -29.87 5.99 -6.96
N LEU A 238 -29.16 7.08 -6.69
CA LEU A 238 -28.61 7.34 -5.37
C LEU A 238 -29.77 7.70 -4.43
N LEU A 239 -29.94 6.89 -3.39
CA LEU A 239 -30.99 7.08 -2.39
C LEU A 239 -30.49 7.96 -1.24
N TYR A 240 -29.26 7.75 -0.82
CA TYR A 240 -28.61 8.49 0.24
C TYR A 240 -27.11 8.58 -0.01
N HIS A 241 -26.53 9.73 0.26
CA HIS A 241 -25.08 9.90 0.28
C HIS A 241 -24.71 10.92 1.33
N SER A 242 -23.73 10.56 2.14
CA SER A 242 -23.16 11.43 3.16
C SER A 242 -21.67 11.13 3.27
N ASP A 243 -20.88 12.15 3.01
CA ASP A 243 -19.47 12.18 3.33
C ASP A 243 -19.22 13.25 4.40
N SER A 244 -18.54 12.86 5.49
CA SER A 244 -18.04 13.85 6.44
C SER A 244 -16.82 14.55 5.85
N LEU A 245 -16.64 15.82 6.19
CA LEU A 245 -15.33 16.47 6.03
C LEU A 245 -14.28 15.68 6.82
N LEU A 246 -13.04 15.70 6.35
CA LEU A 246 -11.91 15.17 7.10
C LEU A 246 -11.76 15.96 8.40
N SER A 247 -11.92 15.30 9.53
CA SER A 247 -11.66 15.89 10.84
C SER A 247 -10.22 15.59 11.23
N LEU A 248 -9.31 16.52 10.91
CA LEU A 248 -7.87 16.42 11.20
C LEU A 248 -7.51 17.34 12.36
N SER A 249 -6.79 16.81 13.35
CA SER A 249 -6.24 17.59 14.45
C SER A 249 -4.79 17.22 14.66
N THR A 250 -3.95 18.23 14.84
CA THR A 250 -2.52 18.06 15.13
C THR A 250 -2.19 18.88 16.37
N LEU A 251 -1.60 18.22 17.36
CA LEU A 251 -1.06 18.84 18.56
C LEU A 251 0.45 18.76 18.47
N SER A 252 1.11 19.88 18.74
CA SER A 252 2.57 19.98 18.75
C SER A 252 3.01 20.71 20.02
N ASN A 253 3.96 20.11 20.74
CA ASN A 253 4.63 20.76 21.85
C ASN A 253 6.13 20.49 21.73
N SER A 254 6.92 21.52 21.49
CA SER A 254 8.37 21.39 21.28
C SER A 254 9.12 22.48 22.02
N THR A 255 10.30 22.13 22.53
CA THR A 255 11.28 23.06 23.10
C THR A 255 12.61 22.81 22.38
N GLY A 256 12.96 23.72 21.47
CA GLY A 256 14.04 23.46 20.52
C GLY A 256 13.73 22.25 19.64
N LEU A 257 14.73 21.39 19.44
CA LEU A 257 14.62 20.20 18.58
C LEU A 257 13.85 19.04 19.25
N ASP A 258 13.65 19.10 20.56
CA ASP A 258 12.88 18.09 21.28
C ASP A 258 11.40 18.46 21.32
N GLY A 259 10.52 17.46 21.23
CA GLY A 259 9.09 17.71 21.24
C GLY A 259 8.23 16.47 21.08
N ALA A 260 6.95 16.62 21.38
CA ALA A 260 5.92 15.61 21.18
C ALA A 260 4.85 16.14 20.22
N PHE A 261 4.42 15.26 19.33
CA PHE A 261 3.43 15.53 18.29
C PHE A 261 2.37 14.44 18.34
N ALA A 262 1.12 14.84 18.17
CA ALA A 262 0.02 13.90 18.03
C ALA A 262 -0.88 14.32 16.88
N THR A 263 -1.20 13.40 15.98
CA THR A 263 -2.12 13.65 14.88
C THR A 263 -3.28 12.67 14.97
N ASN A 264 -4.51 13.19 14.99
CA ASN A 264 -5.72 12.39 14.92
C ASN A 264 -6.52 12.77 13.68
N ALA A 265 -6.98 11.77 12.93
CA ALA A 265 -7.89 11.98 11.80
C ALA A 265 -9.09 11.04 11.87
N THR A 266 -10.27 11.56 11.54
CA THR A 266 -11.48 10.76 11.34
C THR A 266 -12.21 11.16 10.06
N ARG A 267 -12.82 10.18 9.40
CA ARG A 267 -13.71 10.41 8.26
C ARG A 267 -14.73 9.28 8.14
N THR A 268 -15.95 9.63 7.77
CA THR A 268 -17.02 8.67 7.49
C THR A 268 -17.62 8.95 6.12
N ILE A 269 -17.80 7.90 5.32
CA ILE A 269 -18.46 7.97 4.01
C ILE A 269 -19.52 6.89 3.95
N ILE A 270 -20.75 7.28 3.65
CA ILE A 270 -21.92 6.39 3.53
C ILE A 270 -22.62 6.69 2.21
N SER A 271 -22.87 5.65 1.43
CA SER A 271 -23.60 5.76 0.17
C SER A 271 -24.58 4.61 0.03
N THR A 272 -25.84 4.92 -0.21
CA THR A 272 -26.89 3.96 -0.51
C THR A 272 -27.48 4.28 -1.88
N GLY A 273 -27.48 3.29 -2.76
CA GLY A 273 -28.07 3.42 -4.08
C GLY A 273 -28.79 2.14 -4.48
N VAL A 274 -29.68 2.26 -5.47
CA VAL A 274 -30.34 1.12 -6.11
C VAL A 274 -29.96 1.09 -7.59
N VAL A 275 -29.70 -0.10 -8.11
CA VAL A 275 -29.39 -0.35 -9.52
C VAL A 275 -30.36 -1.38 -10.06
N THR A 276 -31.15 -0.99 -11.04
CA THR A 276 -32.02 -1.89 -11.80
C THR A 276 -31.19 -2.56 -12.88
N SER A 277 -31.10 -3.89 -12.82
CA SER A 277 -30.32 -4.70 -13.76
C SER A 277 -31.12 -5.91 -14.25
N SER A 278 -30.51 -6.73 -15.11
CA SER A 278 -31.06 -8.03 -15.51
C SER A 278 -31.25 -9.00 -14.33
N HIS A 279 -30.64 -8.72 -13.18
CA HIS A 279 -30.77 -9.50 -11.95
C HIS A 279 -31.90 -8.99 -11.02
N GLY A 280 -32.60 -7.92 -11.43
CA GLY A 280 -33.58 -7.21 -10.59
C GLY A 280 -33.03 -5.90 -10.05
N ASP A 281 -33.79 -5.28 -9.15
CA ASP A 281 -33.37 -4.10 -8.39
C ASP A 281 -32.43 -4.54 -7.28
N VAL A 282 -31.19 -4.05 -7.33
CA VAL A 282 -30.14 -4.32 -6.35
C VAL A 282 -29.90 -3.04 -5.56
N ALA A 283 -30.25 -3.05 -4.27
CA ALA A 283 -29.89 -1.97 -3.37
C ALA A 283 -28.51 -2.28 -2.75
N THR A 284 -27.65 -1.27 -2.67
CA THR A 284 -26.32 -1.39 -2.07
C THR A 284 -26.09 -0.22 -1.13
N THR A 285 -25.72 -0.54 0.11
CA THR A 285 -25.25 0.43 1.10
C THR A 285 -23.78 0.14 1.39
N SER A 286 -22.92 1.09 1.06
CA SER A 286 -21.51 1.10 1.46
C SER A 286 -21.32 2.09 2.60
N ARG A 287 -20.72 1.62 3.71
CA ARG A 287 -20.28 2.44 4.83
C ARG A 287 -18.78 2.24 5.04
N ARG A 288 -18.04 3.34 5.14
CA ARG A 288 -16.61 3.35 5.44
C ARG A 288 -16.33 4.34 6.56
N GLU A 289 -15.76 3.83 7.64
CA GLU A 289 -15.34 4.61 8.81
C GLU A 289 -13.82 4.50 8.92
N LEU A 290 -13.13 5.64 8.88
CA LEU A 290 -11.69 5.73 8.90
C LEU A 290 -11.24 6.47 10.16
N ARG A 291 -10.29 5.90 10.89
CA ARG A 291 -9.72 6.48 12.11
C ARG A 291 -8.20 6.32 12.13
N TYR A 292 -7.51 7.43 12.38
CA TYR A 292 -6.05 7.52 12.38
C TYR A 292 -5.61 8.18 13.66
N THR A 293 -4.58 7.61 14.28
CA THR A 293 -3.92 8.17 15.45
C THR A 293 -2.41 8.01 15.28
N ASP A 294 -1.69 9.08 15.52
CA ASP A 294 -0.24 9.14 15.51
C ASP A 294 0.24 9.80 16.80
N SER A 295 1.30 9.24 17.38
CA SER A 295 2.06 9.83 18.46
C SER A 295 3.54 9.77 18.12
N MET A 296 4.15 10.93 17.91
CA MET A 296 5.56 11.06 17.58
C MET A 296 6.30 11.86 18.65
N THR A 297 7.52 11.48 18.97
CA THR A 297 8.39 12.20 19.90
C THR A 297 9.77 12.35 19.31
N MET A 298 10.29 13.57 19.31
CA MET A 298 11.68 13.91 19.05
C MET A 298 12.37 14.15 20.40
N SER A 299 13.55 13.55 20.59
CA SER A 299 14.35 13.69 21.80
C SER A 299 15.85 13.69 21.46
N ASN A 300 16.68 13.94 22.48
CA ASN A 300 18.14 13.94 22.34
C ASN A 300 18.61 15.00 21.32
N ASP A 301 18.09 16.22 21.45
CA ASP A 301 18.29 17.33 20.53
C ASP A 301 17.91 16.96 19.08
N GLY A 302 16.79 16.25 18.93
CA GLY A 302 16.30 15.74 17.64
C GLY A 302 17.08 14.56 17.06
N ASN A 303 18.08 14.00 17.75
CA ASN A 303 18.81 12.82 17.28
C ASN A 303 18.04 11.52 17.47
N ALA A 304 17.03 11.52 18.34
CA ALA A 304 16.17 10.39 18.59
C ALA A 304 14.72 10.68 18.19
N GLN A 305 14.08 9.68 17.58
CA GLN A 305 12.69 9.76 17.15
C GLN A 305 11.97 8.48 17.55
N THR A 306 10.80 8.63 18.16
CA THR A 306 9.87 7.54 18.45
C THR A 306 8.53 7.83 17.81
N LEU A 307 7.90 6.81 17.24
CA LEU A 307 6.62 6.90 16.54
C LEU A 307 5.72 5.74 16.94
N ASP A 308 4.44 6.02 17.17
CA ASP A 308 3.36 5.04 17.32
C ASP A 308 2.15 5.45 16.49
N GLN A 309 1.88 4.71 15.42
CA GLN A 309 0.82 4.97 14.47
C GLN A 309 -0.19 3.84 14.47
N VAL A 310 -1.47 4.20 14.41
CA VAL A 310 -2.57 3.27 14.21
C VAL A 310 -3.54 3.82 13.18
N THR A 311 -3.77 3.04 12.11
CA THR A 311 -4.83 3.28 11.14
C THR A 311 -5.86 2.16 11.24
N ASN A 312 -7.12 2.52 11.48
CA ASN A 312 -8.26 1.62 11.48
C ASN A 312 -9.21 2.02 10.36
N ILE A 313 -9.55 1.06 9.50
CA ILE A 313 -10.52 1.22 8.44
C ILE A 313 -11.58 0.13 8.60
N ASP A 314 -12.79 0.57 8.91
CA ASP A 314 -13.98 -0.29 9.01
C ASP A 314 -14.83 -0.07 7.76
N THR A 315 -14.91 -1.09 6.91
CA THR A 315 -15.75 -1.07 5.71
C THR A 315 -16.87 -2.11 5.86
N SER A 316 -18.10 -1.69 5.62
CA SER A 316 -19.27 -2.54 5.58
C SER A 316 -20.00 -2.31 4.26
N VAL A 317 -20.25 -3.39 3.52
CA VAL A 317 -21.08 -3.37 2.32
C VAL A 317 -22.25 -4.30 2.55
N ASP A 318 -23.44 -3.72 2.50
CA ASP A 318 -24.71 -4.44 2.56
C ASP A 318 -25.37 -4.36 1.20
N ILE A 319 -25.76 -5.52 0.67
CA ILE A 319 -26.38 -5.63 -0.64
C ILE A 319 -27.73 -6.29 -0.39
N ASP A 320 -28.82 -5.66 -0.80
CA ASP A 320 -30.15 -6.25 -0.76
C ASP A 320 -30.60 -6.54 -2.18
N HIS A 321 -30.96 -7.81 -2.43
CA HIS A 321 -31.40 -8.31 -3.73
C HIS A 321 -32.92 -8.51 -3.79
N HIS A 322 -33.73 -8.01 -2.85
CA HIS A 322 -35.18 -8.31 -2.82
C HIS A 322 -35.51 -9.79 -3.08
N ARG A 323 -34.59 -10.69 -2.74
CA ARG A 323 -34.69 -12.14 -2.83
C ARG A 323 -34.49 -12.65 -1.41
N ASP A 324 -35.41 -13.50 -0.98
CA ASP A 324 -35.21 -14.31 0.21
C ASP A 324 -34.28 -15.48 -0.14
N PRO A 325 -33.19 -15.73 0.61
CA PRO A 325 -32.75 -15.08 1.85
C PRO A 325 -31.92 -13.80 1.64
N PRO A 326 -31.77 -12.94 2.67
CA PRO A 326 -31.01 -11.69 2.57
C PRO A 326 -29.57 -11.95 2.09
N PRO A 327 -29.00 -11.09 1.22
CA PRO A 327 -27.66 -11.34 0.69
C PRO A 327 -26.57 -11.15 1.75
N PRO A 328 -25.36 -11.67 1.49
CA PRO A 328 -24.24 -11.56 2.43
C PRO A 328 -23.81 -10.11 2.60
N SER A 329 -23.81 -9.63 3.85
CA SER A 329 -23.11 -8.41 4.22
C SER A 329 -21.62 -8.71 4.41
N THR A 330 -20.77 -7.88 3.83
CA THR A 330 -19.31 -8.02 3.95
C THR A 330 -18.78 -6.92 4.84
N LYS A 331 -18.19 -7.31 5.97
CA LYS A 331 -17.47 -6.40 6.85
C LYS A 331 -15.98 -6.72 6.81
N VAL A 332 -15.17 -5.71 6.51
CA VAL A 332 -13.72 -5.79 6.50
C VAL A 332 -13.19 -4.74 7.46
N GLU A 333 -12.51 -5.20 8.51
CA GLU A 333 -11.71 -4.36 9.40
C GLU A 333 -10.24 -4.50 9.01
N ARG A 334 -9.59 -3.37 8.77
CA ARG A 334 -8.14 -3.33 8.58
C ARG A 334 -7.53 -2.44 9.64
N ARG A 335 -6.68 -3.04 10.47
CA ARG A 335 -5.87 -2.34 11.47
C ARG A 335 -4.41 -2.44 11.12
N PHE A 336 -3.78 -1.28 11.10
CA PHE A 336 -2.38 -1.13 10.78
C PHE A 336 -1.69 -0.42 11.92
N SER A 337 -0.57 -0.97 12.41
CA SER A 337 0.22 -0.30 13.42
C SER A 337 1.70 -0.33 13.13
N ILE A 338 2.33 0.80 13.41
CA ILE A 338 3.77 0.97 13.30
C ILE A 338 4.26 1.57 14.59
N TRP A 339 5.25 0.89 15.15
CA TRP A 339 6.05 1.44 16.22
C TRP A 339 7.52 1.39 15.81
N TYR A 340 8.21 2.52 15.88
CA TYR A 340 9.67 2.55 15.78
C TYR A 340 10.29 3.52 16.75
N ALA A 341 11.52 3.22 17.13
CA ALA A 341 12.43 4.13 17.82
C ALA A 341 13.78 4.11 17.10
N SER A 342 14.36 5.28 16.87
CA SER A 342 15.69 5.45 16.30
C SER A 342 16.48 6.46 17.12
N ASP A 343 17.78 6.25 17.23
CA ASP A 343 18.74 7.19 17.78
C ASP A 343 19.96 7.24 16.84
N ASN A 344 20.35 8.45 16.45
CA ASN A 344 21.46 8.74 15.55
C ASN A 344 22.72 9.23 16.28
N ALA A 345 22.70 9.34 17.61
CA ALA A 345 23.89 9.67 18.38
C ALA A 345 24.92 8.51 18.30
N ASP A 346 26.10 8.83 17.77
CA ASP A 346 27.23 7.89 17.72
C ASP A 346 27.94 7.95 19.09
N ASN A 347 27.59 7.03 20.00
CA ASN A 347 28.11 7.03 21.38
C ASN A 347 29.60 6.63 21.50
N GLY A 348 30.33 6.51 20.38
CA GLY A 348 31.75 6.16 20.36
C GLY A 348 32.08 4.72 20.80
N ASP A 349 31.10 3.94 21.26
CA ASP A 349 31.25 2.57 21.76
C ASP A 349 30.76 1.49 20.77
N GLY A 350 30.31 1.89 19.57
CA GLY A 350 29.77 1.00 18.56
C GLY A 350 28.37 0.45 18.86
N SER A 351 27.72 0.89 19.95
CA SER A 351 26.35 0.56 20.29
C SER A 351 25.37 1.60 19.72
N GLY A 352 25.27 1.65 18.39
CA GLY A 352 24.17 2.35 17.73
C GLY A 352 22.83 1.89 18.31
N GLY A 353 21.95 2.85 18.61
CA GLY A 353 20.78 2.69 19.48
C GLY A 353 19.87 1.48 19.21
N TRP A 354 19.03 1.14 20.19
CA TRP A 354 18.05 0.08 20.08
C TRP A 354 17.00 0.41 19.02
N ARG A 355 17.04 -0.31 17.89
CA ARG A 355 16.08 -0.14 16.80
C ARG A 355 15.12 -1.32 16.80
N ARG A 356 13.89 -1.10 17.24
CA ARG A 356 12.82 -2.09 17.14
C ARG A 356 11.74 -1.51 16.24
N VAL A 357 11.44 -2.22 15.17
CA VAL A 357 10.33 -1.91 14.28
C VAL A 357 9.29 -2.98 14.50
N ARG A 358 8.11 -2.60 15.01
CA ARG A 358 6.95 -3.50 15.07
C ARG A 358 6.00 -3.09 13.96
N ASN A 359 5.69 -4.05 13.11
CA ASN A 359 4.77 -3.85 12.00
C ASN A 359 3.71 -4.96 12.06
N VAL A 360 2.49 -4.62 12.46
CA VAL A 360 1.41 -5.61 12.68
C VAL A 360 0.48 -5.69 11.46
N GLN A 361 1.05 -5.69 10.25
CA GLN A 361 0.35 -5.95 9.00
C GLN A 361 -0.02 -7.44 8.90
N GLY A 362 -1.20 -7.88 9.34
CA GLY A 362 -1.86 -9.16 8.93
C GLY A 362 -1.09 -10.50 8.98
N ALA A 363 0.16 -10.51 9.40
CA ALA A 363 1.09 -11.60 9.58
C ALA A 363 2.01 -11.11 10.70
N GLU A 364 1.91 -11.71 11.88
CA GLU A 364 2.51 -11.21 13.12
C GLU A 364 4.05 -11.15 13.06
N GLY A 365 4.63 -10.08 12.50
CA GLY A 365 6.07 -9.87 12.45
C GLY A 365 6.50 -8.75 13.41
N SER A 366 7.36 -9.06 14.37
CA SER A 366 8.18 -8.03 15.04
C SER A 366 9.65 -8.31 14.77
N MET A 367 10.41 -7.26 14.42
CA MET A 367 11.86 -7.35 14.28
C MET A 367 12.52 -6.57 15.43
N LEU A 368 13.32 -7.27 16.22
CA LEU A 368 14.15 -6.66 17.26
C LEU A 368 15.60 -6.70 16.79
N VAL A 369 16.22 -5.53 16.66
CA VAL A 369 17.64 -5.41 16.29
C VAL A 369 18.42 -4.80 17.45
N LYS A 370 19.52 -5.44 17.83
CA LYS A 370 20.46 -4.98 18.86
C LYS A 370 21.82 -4.75 18.21
N GLY A 371 22.24 -3.50 18.10
CA GLY A 371 23.40 -3.13 17.28
C GLY A 371 23.17 -3.47 15.80
N ASN A 372 24.11 -4.21 15.19
CA ASN A 372 24.00 -4.71 13.80
C ASN A 372 23.41 -6.13 13.69
N LEU A 373 22.86 -6.69 14.77
CA LEU A 373 22.41 -8.09 14.81
C LEU A 373 20.89 -8.19 14.98
N VAL A 374 20.23 -8.92 14.07
CA VAL A 374 18.81 -9.28 14.21
C VAL A 374 18.68 -10.35 15.30
N VAL A 375 18.00 -10.01 16.40
CA VAL A 375 17.88 -10.87 17.58
C VAL A 375 16.63 -11.75 17.51
N ARG A 376 15.58 -11.31 16.79
CA ARG A 376 14.35 -12.08 16.54
C ARG A 376 13.60 -11.53 15.32
N GLY A 377 13.07 -12.42 14.49
CA GLY A 377 12.17 -12.08 13.37
C GLY A 377 11.49 -13.32 12.80
N LEU A 378 10.29 -13.10 12.24
CA LEU A 378 9.44 -13.92 11.37
C LEU A 378 8.01 -14.03 11.92
N GLY A 379 7.08 -13.41 11.19
CA GLY A 379 5.65 -13.63 11.33
C GLY A 379 5.17 -14.69 10.35
N SER A 380 4.36 -15.62 10.84
CA SER A 380 3.64 -16.60 10.05
C SER A 380 2.41 -15.96 9.40
N ILE A 381 2.21 -16.19 8.10
CA ILE A 381 0.93 -15.98 7.43
C ILE A 381 0.01 -17.13 7.87
N GLY A 382 -0.91 -16.85 8.79
CA GLY A 382 -1.97 -17.76 9.18
C GLY A 382 -3.31 -17.12 8.86
N ILE A 383 -3.93 -17.51 7.74
CA ILE A 383 -5.33 -17.18 7.47
C ILE A 383 -6.16 -18.01 8.44
N ARG A 384 -6.74 -17.37 9.46
CA ARG A 384 -7.73 -18.00 10.33
C ARG A 384 -9.11 -17.65 9.78
N VAL A 385 -9.65 -18.52 8.93
CA VAL A 385 -11.08 -18.48 8.58
C VAL A 385 -11.84 -18.87 9.84
N MET A 386 -12.49 -17.90 10.49
CA MET A 386 -13.48 -18.19 11.53
C MET A 386 -14.77 -18.63 10.84
N ASN A 387 -14.91 -19.93 10.58
CA ASN A 387 -16.22 -20.48 10.24
C ASN A 387 -17.10 -20.40 11.48
N GLY A 388 -18.13 -19.56 11.39
CA GLY A 388 -19.25 -19.56 12.34
C GLY A 388 -19.93 -20.92 12.32
N ALA A 389 -20.20 -21.43 13.52
CA ALA A 389 -20.93 -22.65 13.75
C ALA A 389 -22.32 -22.62 13.10
N ILE A 390 -22.69 -23.71 12.42
CA ILE A 390 -24.09 -24.11 12.28
C ILE A 390 -24.26 -25.37 13.15
N LEU A 391 -25.19 -25.27 14.10
CA LEU A 391 -25.69 -26.37 14.91
C LEU A 391 -26.36 -27.44 14.03
N GLY A 392 -26.04 -28.71 14.31
CA GLY A 392 -26.99 -29.82 14.50
C GLY A 392 -27.87 -30.27 13.32
N MET A 393 -27.63 -31.50 12.87
CA MET A 393 -28.40 -32.66 13.38
C MET A 393 -27.45 -33.82 13.69
#